data_AF-A0A2E6H098-F1
#
_entry.id   AF-A0A2E6H098-F1
#
_cell.length_a   1.000
_cell.length_b   1.000
_cell.length_c   1.000
_cell.angle_alpha   90.00
_cell.angle_beta   90.00
_cell.angle_gamma   90.00
#
_symmetry.space_group_name_H-M   'P 1'
#
loop_
_entity.id
_entity.type
_entity.pdbx_description
1 polymer ?
#
loop_
_entity_poly.entity_id
_entity_poly.type
_entity_poly.pdbx_seq_one_letter_code
_entity_poly.pdbx_strand_id
1 'polypeptide(L)'
;MKLIILFLIIVLGILFHRKFEELVYTSIAFYKSFGHSPKKGRELKLKLRDFFSGMGDSIFLPQYKFFNPLCLELRELQLKHGIGASRVLTSLRKWLAEDIQFEEKTQSILKNSLAQFAILSAFTWIFYLNAKYSLGVQSSWLQFSLLQIAGGISFLFLYRHQKRKYFSSLEELFERGFLFKTLKPVGISVGEVLSRSRADQILETKDKLISKLALELLKLSQRWTSSGAQVDLELDELLGEINFLREERRRKFELKLGGIRFIHMVVFYLLGYLLVTLSLIRQLALSY
;
A
#
# COMPACT_ATOMS: atom_id res chain seq x y z
N MET A 1 -11.46 29.52 20.39
CA MET A 1 -11.28 29.69 18.93
C MET A 1 -9.82 29.87 18.53
N LYS A 2 -9.08 30.86 19.07
CA LYS A 2 -7.66 31.12 18.73
C LYS A 2 -6.73 29.90 18.93
N LEU A 3 -6.92 29.12 20.00
CA LEU A 3 -6.10 27.94 20.29
C LEU A 3 -6.32 26.78 19.31
N ILE A 4 -7.56 26.57 18.88
CA ILE A 4 -7.91 25.54 17.88
C ILE A 4 -7.37 25.94 16.52
N ILE A 5 -7.50 27.22 16.14
CA ILE A 5 -6.93 27.76 14.91
C ILE A 5 -5.40 27.63 14.94
N LEU A 6 -4.76 27.96 16.06
CA LEU A 6 -3.31 27.80 16.22
C LEU A 6 -2.89 26.32 16.13
N PHE A 7 -3.63 25.41 16.77
CA PHE A 7 -3.38 23.97 16.67
C PHE A 7 -3.59 23.46 15.24
N LEU A 8 -4.64 23.91 14.55
CA LEU A 8 -4.89 23.60 13.15
C LEU A 8 -3.77 24.15 12.27
N ILE A 9 -3.29 25.37 12.52
CA ILE A 9 -2.17 25.99 11.81
C ILE A 9 -0.85 25.28 12.09
N ILE A 10 -0.64 24.74 13.30
CA ILE A 10 0.56 23.95 13.62
C ILE A 10 0.48 22.59 12.94
N VAL A 11 -0.67 21.91 13.01
CA VAL A 11 -0.88 20.61 12.34
C VAL A 11 -0.82 20.77 10.83
N LEU A 12 -1.48 21.79 10.27
CA LEU A 12 -1.39 22.15 8.86
C LEU A 12 0.03 22.58 8.53
N GLY A 13 0.70 23.41 9.32
CA GLY A 13 2.09 23.83 9.09
C GLY A 13 3.05 22.66 9.05
N ILE A 14 2.89 21.68 9.93
CA ILE A 14 3.66 20.42 9.93
C ILE A 14 3.31 19.55 8.70
N LEU A 15 2.05 19.54 8.27
CA LEU A 15 1.61 18.83 7.06
C LEU A 15 2.02 19.54 5.76
N PHE A 16 2.15 20.88 5.77
CA PHE A 16 2.39 21.76 4.62
C PHE A 16 3.86 22.21 4.50
N HIS A 17 4.73 21.91 5.48
CA HIS A 17 6.16 22.25 5.40
C HIS A 17 6.85 21.49 4.25
N ARG A 18 7.11 22.20 3.13
CA ARG A 18 8.00 21.94 1.96
C ARG A 18 7.89 20.59 1.23
N LYS A 19 7.35 19.54 1.86
CA LYS A 19 7.05 18.21 1.29
C LYS A 19 5.66 18.11 0.68
N PHE A 20 4.78 19.10 0.91
CA PHE A 20 3.41 19.08 0.42
C PHE A 20 3.31 19.48 -1.07
N GLU A 21 4.19 20.34 -1.56
CA GLU A 21 4.26 20.72 -2.99
C GLU A 21 4.71 19.55 -3.88
N GLU A 22 5.69 18.75 -3.44
CA GLU A 22 6.00 17.44 -4.06
C GLU A 22 4.79 16.47 -3.98
N LEU A 23 3.90 16.67 -3.01
CA LEU A 23 2.75 15.82 -2.73
C LEU A 23 1.54 16.07 -3.62
N VAL A 24 1.30 17.34 -3.98
CA VAL A 24 0.23 17.74 -4.91
C VAL A 24 0.55 17.27 -6.33
N TYR A 25 1.83 17.29 -6.74
CA TYR A 25 2.27 16.65 -7.99
C TYR A 25 2.15 15.10 -7.94
N THR A 26 2.22 14.50 -6.73
CA THR A 26 1.90 13.09 -6.52
C THR A 26 0.40 12.82 -6.32
N SER A 27 -0.52 13.75 -6.55
CA SER A 27 -1.97 13.46 -6.52
C SER A 27 -2.42 12.50 -7.66
N ILE A 28 -1.69 12.45 -8.78
CA ILE A 28 -1.85 11.41 -9.80
C ILE A 28 -1.31 10.05 -9.26
N ALA A 29 -0.24 10.10 -8.47
CA ALA A 29 0.26 8.93 -7.73
C ALA A 29 -0.64 8.56 -6.52
N PHE A 30 -1.43 9.48 -5.98
CA PHE A 30 -2.40 9.30 -4.88
C PHE A 30 -3.52 8.37 -5.33
N TYR A 31 -3.99 8.54 -6.58
CA TYR A 31 -4.92 7.61 -7.24
C TYR A 31 -4.25 6.29 -7.63
N LYS A 32 -3.01 6.28 -8.15
CA LYS A 32 -2.28 5.03 -8.42
C LYS A 32 -1.99 4.20 -7.16
N SER A 33 -1.68 4.85 -6.03
CA SER A 33 -1.43 4.23 -4.72
C SER A 33 -2.67 3.55 -4.12
N PHE A 34 -3.86 4.10 -4.37
CA PHE A 34 -5.14 3.44 -4.05
C PHE A 34 -5.62 2.51 -5.18
N GLY A 35 -5.01 2.63 -6.36
CA GLY A 35 -5.38 1.91 -7.58
C GLY A 35 -4.99 0.44 -7.61
N HIS A 36 -4.09 -0.01 -6.71
CA HIS A 36 -3.79 -1.42 -6.50
C HIS A 36 -4.89 -2.07 -5.66
N SER A 37 -6.05 -2.24 -6.27
CA SER A 37 -7.16 -2.96 -5.66
C SER A 37 -6.93 -4.47 -5.77
N PRO A 38 -7.00 -5.24 -4.68
CA PRO A 38 -7.03 -6.70 -4.72
C PRO A 38 -8.09 -7.25 -5.67
N LYS A 39 -9.20 -6.49 -5.87
CA LYS A 39 -10.21 -6.81 -6.87
C LYS A 39 -9.60 -6.91 -8.28
N LYS A 40 -8.78 -5.94 -8.69
CA LYS A 40 -8.07 -5.96 -9.99
C LYS A 40 -7.08 -7.12 -10.07
N GLY A 41 -6.41 -7.46 -8.96
CA GLY A 41 -5.53 -8.63 -8.89
C GLY A 41 -6.29 -9.95 -9.08
N ARG A 42 -7.45 -10.10 -8.44
CA ARG A 42 -8.34 -11.27 -8.63
C ARG A 42 -8.87 -11.35 -10.07
N GLU A 43 -9.31 -10.23 -10.63
CA GLU A 43 -9.75 -10.14 -12.03
C GLU A 43 -8.61 -10.52 -13.00
N LEU A 44 -7.39 -10.01 -12.75
CA LEU A 44 -6.19 -10.38 -13.51
C LEU A 44 -5.98 -11.89 -13.44
N LYS A 45 -5.93 -12.46 -12.23
CA LYS A 45 -5.73 -13.90 -11.99
C LYS A 45 -6.73 -14.78 -12.76
N LEU A 46 -8.00 -14.38 -12.80
CA LEU A 46 -9.05 -15.09 -13.55
C LEU A 46 -8.81 -15.01 -15.06
N LYS A 47 -8.50 -13.82 -15.58
CA LYS A 47 -8.27 -13.59 -17.01
C LYS A 47 -6.93 -14.14 -17.52
N LEU A 48 -5.97 -14.48 -16.66
CA LEU A 48 -4.66 -14.99 -17.07
C LEU A 48 -4.78 -16.22 -17.99
N ARG A 49 -5.68 -17.16 -17.70
CA ARG A 49 -5.81 -18.38 -18.51
C ARG A 49 -6.18 -18.02 -19.96
N ASP A 50 -7.21 -17.20 -20.10
CA ASP A 50 -7.81 -16.86 -21.39
C ASP A 50 -6.88 -15.93 -22.18
N PHE A 51 -6.12 -15.09 -21.47
CA PHE A 51 -5.10 -14.21 -22.04
C PHE A 51 -3.94 -15.00 -22.66
N PHE A 52 -3.44 -16.04 -21.99
CA PHE A 52 -2.32 -16.88 -22.47
C PHE A 52 -2.76 -17.99 -23.45
N SER A 53 -4.05 -18.34 -23.50
CA SER A 53 -4.59 -19.32 -24.46
C SER A 53 -4.96 -18.74 -25.82
N GLY A 54 -4.88 -17.41 -25.99
CA GLY A 54 -5.25 -16.73 -27.23
C GLY A 54 -6.75 -16.66 -27.50
N MET A 55 -7.60 -17.14 -26.59
CA MET A 55 -9.07 -17.09 -26.72
C MET A 55 -9.69 -15.78 -26.23
N GLY A 56 -8.94 -14.93 -25.53
CA GLY A 56 -9.44 -13.66 -25.01
C GLY A 56 -9.06 -12.46 -25.87
N ASP A 57 -9.98 -11.49 -25.99
CA ASP A 57 -9.68 -10.13 -26.46
C ASP A 57 -8.49 -9.59 -25.68
N SER A 58 -7.37 -9.41 -26.38
CA SER A 58 -6.09 -8.87 -25.86
C SER A 58 -6.22 -7.44 -25.33
N ILE A 59 -7.40 -6.82 -25.46
CA ILE A 59 -7.60 -5.39 -25.36
C ILE A 59 -7.76 -4.90 -23.91
N PHE A 60 -8.12 -5.77 -22.94
CA PHE A 60 -8.38 -5.30 -21.55
C PHE A 60 -7.91 -6.23 -20.43
N LEU A 61 -6.60 -6.22 -20.14
CA LEU A 61 -6.06 -6.75 -18.88
C LEU A 61 -6.25 -5.75 -17.73
N PRO A 62 -6.75 -6.19 -16.56
CA PRO A 62 -6.82 -5.36 -15.36
C PRO A 62 -5.43 -4.90 -14.91
N GLN A 63 -5.25 -3.58 -14.73
CA GLN A 63 -3.99 -3.02 -14.27
C GLN A 63 -3.74 -3.32 -12.79
N TYR A 64 -2.83 -4.25 -12.50
CA TYR A 64 -2.40 -4.61 -11.15
C TYR A 64 -0.86 -4.62 -11.03
N LYS A 65 -0.31 -3.64 -10.29
CA LYS A 65 1.13 -3.45 -10.01
C LYS A 65 2.02 -3.67 -11.26
N PHE A 66 3.22 -4.23 -11.07
CA PHE A 66 4.14 -4.64 -12.14
C PHE A 66 3.68 -5.92 -12.86
N PHE A 67 2.69 -6.66 -12.32
CA PHE A 67 2.20 -7.89 -12.97
C PHE A 67 1.58 -7.61 -14.34
N ASN A 68 0.91 -6.47 -14.52
CA ASN A 68 0.31 -6.13 -15.82
C ASN A 68 1.34 -5.99 -16.96
N PRO A 69 2.36 -5.10 -16.85
CA PRO A 69 3.40 -5.01 -17.89
C PRO A 69 4.14 -6.34 -18.08
N LEU A 70 4.39 -7.08 -17.00
CA LEU A 70 5.01 -8.41 -17.09
C LEU A 70 4.15 -9.42 -17.86
N CYS A 71 2.83 -9.44 -17.67
CA CYS A 71 1.95 -10.34 -18.42
C CYS A 71 1.98 -10.04 -19.93
N LEU A 72 1.94 -8.76 -20.29
CA LEU A 72 2.02 -8.32 -21.68
C LEU A 72 3.35 -8.75 -22.30
N GLU A 73 4.45 -8.50 -21.60
CA GLU A 73 5.81 -8.87 -22.01
C GLU A 73 5.95 -10.39 -22.17
N LEU A 74 5.48 -11.17 -21.19
CA LEU A 74 5.50 -12.62 -21.26
C LEU A 74 4.71 -13.19 -22.43
N ARG A 75 3.56 -12.60 -22.76
CA ARG A 75 2.77 -13.01 -23.93
C ARG A 75 3.50 -12.69 -25.22
N GLU A 76 4.12 -11.52 -25.33
CA GLU A 76 4.94 -11.16 -26.48
C GLU A 76 6.08 -12.17 -26.68
N LEU A 77 6.79 -12.49 -25.60
CA LEU A 77 7.88 -13.46 -25.64
C LEU A 77 7.39 -14.90 -25.90
N GLN A 78 6.22 -15.27 -25.38
CA GLN A 78 5.56 -16.54 -25.69
C GLN A 78 5.29 -16.67 -27.19
N LEU A 79 4.73 -15.62 -27.82
CA LEU A 79 4.43 -15.60 -29.25
C LEU A 79 5.71 -15.64 -30.10
N LYS A 80 6.79 -14.97 -29.66
CA LYS A 80 8.07 -14.93 -30.38
C LYS A 80 8.90 -16.21 -30.23
N HIS A 81 8.90 -16.85 -29.05
CA HIS A 81 9.81 -17.94 -28.70
C HIS A 81 9.13 -19.30 -28.49
N GLY A 82 7.80 -19.38 -28.63
CA GLY A 82 7.06 -20.64 -28.56
C GLY A 82 7.00 -21.26 -27.15
N ILE A 83 7.09 -20.44 -26.10
CA ILE A 83 7.11 -20.93 -24.71
C ILE A 83 5.76 -21.53 -24.35
N GLY A 84 5.77 -22.67 -23.65
CA GLY A 84 4.54 -23.28 -23.13
C GLY A 84 3.83 -22.37 -22.13
N ALA A 85 2.60 -21.95 -22.46
CA ALA A 85 1.74 -21.12 -21.62
C ALA A 85 1.61 -21.66 -20.18
N SER A 86 1.54 -22.99 -20.04
CA SER A 86 1.36 -23.68 -18.76
C SER A 86 2.47 -23.37 -17.76
N ARG A 87 3.74 -23.34 -18.19
CA ARG A 87 4.90 -23.06 -17.32
C ARG A 87 4.85 -21.63 -16.79
N VAL A 88 4.61 -20.67 -17.68
CA VAL A 88 4.49 -19.24 -17.34
C VAL A 88 3.33 -19.01 -16.37
N LEU A 89 2.16 -19.57 -16.68
CA LEU A 89 0.95 -19.44 -15.86
C LEU A 89 1.12 -20.01 -14.45
N THR A 90 1.80 -21.14 -14.30
CA THR A 90 1.94 -21.82 -13.01
C THR A 90 2.76 -20.99 -12.04
N SER A 91 3.91 -20.45 -12.48
CA SER A 91 4.73 -19.56 -11.67
C SER A 91 3.97 -18.26 -11.34
N LEU A 92 3.39 -17.62 -12.35
CA LEU A 92 2.70 -16.35 -12.21
C LEU A 92 1.51 -16.42 -11.25
N ARG A 93 0.70 -17.48 -11.32
CA ARG A 93 -0.48 -17.66 -10.47
C ARG A 93 -0.14 -17.80 -8.99
N LYS A 94 0.94 -18.52 -8.64
CA LYS A 94 1.37 -18.70 -7.25
C LYS A 94 1.71 -17.35 -6.64
N TRP A 95 2.65 -16.64 -7.24
CA TRP A 95 3.15 -15.36 -6.72
C TRP A 95 2.10 -14.25 -6.76
N LEU A 96 1.26 -14.20 -7.80
CA LEU A 96 0.13 -13.28 -7.87
C LEU A 96 -0.89 -13.55 -6.74
N ALA A 97 -1.18 -14.81 -6.44
CA ALA A 97 -2.10 -15.15 -5.34
C ALA A 97 -1.55 -14.72 -3.98
N GLU A 98 -0.27 -14.96 -3.72
CA GLU A 98 0.40 -14.52 -2.49
C GLU A 98 0.42 -12.99 -2.36
N ASP A 99 0.69 -12.27 -3.44
CA ASP A 99 0.67 -10.81 -3.45
C ASP A 99 -0.75 -10.25 -3.22
N ILE A 100 -1.77 -10.85 -3.82
CA ILE A 100 -3.18 -10.48 -3.59
C ILE A 100 -3.54 -10.66 -2.11
N GLN A 101 -3.19 -11.80 -1.50
CA GLN A 101 -3.46 -12.05 -0.08
C GLN A 101 -2.75 -11.04 0.82
N PHE A 102 -1.51 -10.70 0.49
CA PHE A 102 -0.75 -9.68 1.20
C PHE A 102 -1.41 -8.30 1.12
N GLU A 103 -1.86 -7.89 -0.07
CA GLU A 103 -2.57 -6.61 -0.25
C GLU A 103 -3.93 -6.60 0.44
N GLU A 104 -4.68 -7.71 0.44
CA GLU A 104 -5.94 -7.82 1.16
C GLU A 104 -5.77 -7.62 2.66
N LYS A 105 -4.77 -8.27 3.25
CA LYS A 105 -4.41 -8.09 4.67
C LYS A 105 -3.96 -6.67 4.96
N THR A 106 -3.22 -6.04 4.05
CA THR A 106 -2.75 -4.66 4.26
C THR A 106 -3.89 -3.66 4.14
N GLN A 107 -4.78 -3.84 3.17
CA GLN A 107 -5.97 -3.00 2.98
C GLN A 107 -7.03 -3.19 4.04
N SER A 108 -7.18 -4.39 4.62
CA SER A 108 -8.13 -4.61 5.71
C SER A 108 -7.80 -3.75 6.91
N ILE A 109 -6.52 -3.54 7.22
CA ILE A 109 -6.10 -2.64 8.31
C ILE A 109 -6.58 -1.21 8.06
N LEU A 110 -6.44 -0.70 6.83
CA LEU A 110 -6.94 0.62 6.44
C LEU A 110 -8.47 0.69 6.58
N LYS A 111 -9.20 -0.27 6.00
CA LYS A 111 -10.67 -0.29 6.03
C LYS A 111 -11.20 -0.36 7.46
N ASN A 112 -10.60 -1.21 8.31
CA ASN A 112 -10.97 -1.33 9.72
C ASN A 112 -10.75 -0.01 10.45
N SER A 113 -9.65 0.69 10.17
CA SER A 113 -9.36 1.99 10.79
C SER A 113 -10.37 3.06 10.37
N LEU A 114 -10.69 3.14 9.07
CA LEU A 114 -11.68 4.09 8.54
C LEU A 114 -13.09 3.79 9.05
N ALA A 115 -13.47 2.51 9.16
CA ALA A 115 -14.75 2.12 9.73
C ALA A 115 -14.87 2.55 11.20
N GLN A 116 -13.82 2.36 12.01
CA GLN A 116 -13.82 2.80 13.40
C GLN A 116 -13.95 4.32 13.52
N PHE A 117 -13.27 5.08 12.66
CA PHE A 117 -13.41 6.54 12.61
C PHE A 117 -14.81 6.97 12.22
N ALA A 118 -15.42 6.31 11.23
CA ALA A 118 -16.79 6.59 10.80
C ALA A 118 -17.81 6.35 11.93
N ILE A 119 -17.65 5.25 12.69
CA ILE A 119 -18.49 4.94 13.84
C ILE A 119 -18.34 6.00 14.94
N LEU A 120 -17.10 6.38 15.30
CA LEU A 120 -16.85 7.43 16.30
C LEU A 120 -17.39 8.80 15.86
N SER A 121 -17.24 9.13 14.57
CA SER A 121 -17.87 10.30 13.98
C SER A 121 -19.39 10.25 14.18
N ALA A 122 -20.04 9.15 13.79
CA ALA A 122 -21.48 9.00 13.92
C ALA A 122 -21.95 9.20 15.37
N PHE A 123 -21.26 8.60 16.36
CA PHE A 123 -21.59 8.83 17.78
C PHE A 123 -21.43 10.29 18.20
N THR A 124 -20.36 10.95 17.77
CA THR A 124 -20.15 12.38 18.09
C THR A 124 -21.27 13.24 17.51
N TRP A 125 -21.72 12.94 16.28
CA TRP A 125 -22.82 13.63 15.63
C TRP A 125 -24.16 13.38 16.32
N ILE A 126 -24.47 12.13 16.66
CA ILE A 126 -25.68 11.78 17.42
C ILE A 126 -25.71 12.53 18.75
N PHE A 127 -24.59 12.55 19.47
CA PHE A 127 -24.47 13.27 20.74
C PHE A 127 -24.66 14.78 20.56
N TYR A 128 -24.01 15.38 19.57
CA TYR A 128 -24.18 16.80 19.26
C TYR A 128 -25.62 17.16 18.91
N LEU A 129 -26.29 16.37 18.07
CA LEU A 129 -27.68 16.61 17.69
C LEU A 129 -28.60 16.53 18.91
N ASN A 130 -28.45 15.51 19.75
CA ASN A 130 -29.21 15.40 20.99
C ASN A 130 -28.96 16.58 21.93
N ALA A 131 -27.70 16.98 22.13
CA ALA A 131 -27.36 18.16 22.94
C ALA A 131 -27.99 19.44 22.38
N LYS A 132 -28.00 19.61 21.05
CA LYS A 132 -28.61 20.76 20.40
C LYS A 132 -30.13 20.78 20.58
N TYR A 133 -30.82 19.65 20.40
CA TYR A 133 -32.27 19.58 20.53
C TYR A 133 -32.75 19.65 21.99
N SER A 134 -32.07 18.96 22.90
CA SER A 134 -32.52 18.87 24.30
C SER A 134 -32.12 20.08 25.14
N LEU A 135 -30.96 20.69 24.88
CA LEU A 135 -30.37 21.73 25.74
C LEU A 135 -30.15 23.06 25.00
N GLY A 136 -30.51 23.15 23.72
CA GLY A 136 -30.37 24.37 22.94
C GLY A 136 -28.91 24.78 22.71
N VAL A 137 -27.99 23.82 22.60
CA VAL A 137 -26.56 24.12 22.43
C VAL A 137 -26.28 24.87 21.12
N GLN A 138 -25.75 26.09 21.24
CA GLN A 138 -25.39 26.97 20.12
C GLN A 138 -23.98 26.71 19.55
N SER A 139 -23.39 25.53 19.79
CA SER A 139 -22.07 25.20 19.28
C SER A 139 -22.07 25.11 17.75
N SER A 140 -21.00 25.59 17.11
CA SER A 140 -20.86 25.58 15.65
C SER A 140 -20.53 24.18 15.14
N TRP A 141 -21.47 23.59 14.37
CA TRP A 141 -21.30 22.24 13.84
C TRP A 141 -20.06 22.07 12.95
N LEU A 142 -19.63 23.15 12.33
CA LEU A 142 -18.46 23.20 11.46
C LEU A 142 -17.17 22.83 12.20
N GLN A 143 -17.04 23.20 13.48
CA GLN A 143 -15.77 23.05 14.20
C GLN A 143 -15.39 21.57 14.40
N PHE A 144 -16.33 20.74 14.86
CA PHE A 144 -16.06 19.31 15.03
C PHE A 144 -16.03 18.56 13.70
N SER A 145 -16.81 19.00 12.70
CA SER A 145 -16.79 18.42 11.35
C SER A 145 -15.42 18.57 10.71
N LEU A 146 -14.86 19.79 10.77
CA LEU A 146 -13.52 20.08 10.25
C LEU A 146 -12.45 19.28 10.99
N LEU A 147 -12.57 19.14 12.32
CA LEU A 147 -11.63 18.35 13.11
C LEU A 147 -11.64 16.86 12.72
N GLN A 148 -12.82 16.26 12.53
CA GLN A 148 -12.94 14.85 12.12
C GLN A 148 -12.45 14.62 10.68
N ILE A 149 -12.78 15.52 9.75
CA ILE A 149 -12.31 15.45 8.36
C ILE A 149 -10.78 15.60 8.32
N ALA A 150 -10.22 16.56 9.06
CA ALA A 150 -8.79 16.75 9.17
C ALA A 150 -8.08 15.50 9.72
N GLY A 151 -8.65 14.88 10.76
CA GLY A 151 -8.14 13.62 11.33
C GLY A 151 -8.17 12.44 10.34
N GLY A 152 -9.24 12.34 9.54
CA GLY A 152 -9.34 11.35 8.47
C GLY A 152 -8.26 11.53 7.40
N ILE A 153 -8.09 12.76 6.91
CA ILE A 153 -7.09 13.10 5.88
C ILE A 153 -5.67 12.87 6.41
N SER A 154 -5.37 13.31 7.63
CA SER A 154 -4.04 13.15 8.25
C SER A 154 -3.71 11.66 8.44
N PHE A 155 -4.67 10.84 8.85
CA PHE A 155 -4.48 9.40 8.97
C PHE A 155 -4.18 8.74 7.63
N LEU A 156 -4.94 9.06 6.58
CA LEU A 156 -4.70 8.54 5.22
C LEU A 156 -3.30 8.89 4.71
N PHE A 157 -2.85 10.11 5.00
CA PHE A 157 -1.50 10.55 4.67
C PHE A 157 -0.44 9.72 5.42
N LEU A 158 -0.56 9.57 6.73
CA LEU A 158 0.37 8.80 7.55
C LEU A 158 0.38 7.31 7.16
N TYR A 159 -0.80 6.73 6.87
CA TYR A 159 -0.92 5.36 6.38
C TYR A 159 -0.06 5.15 5.12
N ARG A 160 -0.20 6.02 4.11
CA ARG A 160 0.59 5.93 2.87
C ARG A 160 2.08 6.10 3.13
N HIS A 161 2.43 7.09 3.95
CA HIS A 161 3.82 7.35 4.31
C HIS A 161 4.47 6.12 4.96
N GLN A 162 3.79 5.51 5.92
CA GLN A 162 4.28 4.29 6.55
C GLN A 162 4.27 3.10 5.58
N LYS A 163 3.24 2.90 4.74
CA LYS A 163 3.21 1.81 3.76
C LYS A 163 4.45 1.88 2.85
N ARG A 164 4.72 3.05 2.26
CA ARG A 164 5.90 3.26 1.41
C ARG A 164 7.20 2.99 2.16
N LYS A 165 7.32 3.50 3.39
CA LYS A 165 8.52 3.31 4.23
C LYS A 165 8.80 1.83 4.54
N TYR A 166 7.77 1.04 4.81
CA TYR A 166 7.95 -0.37 5.21
C TYR A 166 8.13 -1.30 4.01
N PHE A 167 7.49 -1.04 2.87
CA PHE A 167 7.41 -2.03 1.78
C PHE A 167 8.17 -1.65 0.51
N SER A 168 8.46 -0.37 0.22
CA SER A 168 9.00 0.03 -1.09
C SER A 168 10.25 -0.74 -1.55
N SER A 169 11.32 -0.74 -0.74
CA SER A 169 12.56 -1.47 -1.09
C SER A 169 12.35 -2.98 -1.18
N LEU A 170 11.40 -3.53 -0.41
CA LEU A 170 11.13 -4.97 -0.42
C LEU A 170 10.28 -5.37 -1.64
N GLU A 171 9.32 -4.53 -2.02
CA GLU A 171 8.53 -4.69 -3.24
C GLU A 171 9.43 -4.61 -4.48
N GLU A 172 10.38 -3.68 -4.51
CA GLU A 172 11.36 -3.56 -5.59
C GLU A 172 12.26 -4.81 -5.65
N LEU A 173 12.78 -5.29 -4.52
CA LEU A 173 13.59 -6.50 -4.48
C LEU A 173 12.80 -7.73 -4.96
N PHE A 174 11.55 -7.86 -4.49
CA PHE A 174 10.64 -8.92 -4.92
C PHE A 174 10.38 -8.87 -6.42
N GLU A 175 10.10 -7.68 -6.97
CA GLU A 175 9.89 -7.47 -8.40
C GLU A 175 11.11 -7.92 -9.22
N ARG A 176 12.33 -7.48 -8.84
CA ARG A 176 13.57 -7.88 -9.53
C ARG A 176 13.78 -9.39 -9.52
N GLY A 177 13.66 -10.03 -8.35
CA GLY A 177 13.84 -11.48 -8.20
C GLY A 177 12.77 -12.27 -8.96
N PHE A 178 11.53 -11.80 -8.93
CA PHE A 178 10.43 -12.47 -9.61
C PHE A 178 10.50 -12.32 -11.13
N LEU A 179 10.87 -11.14 -11.64
CA LEU A 179 11.15 -10.93 -13.07
C LEU A 179 12.30 -11.83 -13.53
N PHE A 180 13.38 -11.91 -12.76
CA PHE A 180 14.51 -12.78 -13.05
C PHE A 180 14.09 -14.25 -13.17
N LYS A 181 13.35 -14.76 -12.17
CA LYS A 181 12.80 -16.12 -12.18
C LYS A 181 11.95 -16.38 -13.42
N THR A 182 11.11 -15.42 -13.77
CA THR A 182 10.07 -15.57 -14.77
C THR A 182 10.58 -15.45 -16.20
N LEU A 183 11.61 -14.62 -16.41
CA LEU A 183 12.25 -14.40 -17.71
C LEU A 183 13.33 -15.44 -18.04
N LYS A 184 13.96 -16.06 -17.04
CA LYS A 184 15.00 -17.09 -17.26
C LYS A 184 14.58 -18.23 -18.21
N PRO A 185 13.40 -18.85 -18.11
CA PRO A 185 13.01 -19.97 -18.98
C PRO A 185 12.52 -19.55 -20.38
N VAL A 186 12.52 -18.25 -20.70
CA VAL A 186 11.87 -17.68 -21.90
C VAL A 186 12.73 -17.82 -23.17
N GLY A 187 14.01 -18.15 -23.04
CA GLY A 187 14.91 -18.36 -24.18
C GLY A 187 15.45 -17.06 -24.81
N ILE A 188 15.28 -15.92 -24.14
CA ILE A 188 15.97 -14.66 -24.46
C ILE A 188 17.41 -14.68 -23.93
N SER A 189 18.26 -13.79 -24.45
CA SER A 189 19.66 -13.72 -24.06
C SER A 189 19.83 -13.39 -22.57
N VAL A 190 20.91 -13.89 -21.95
CA VAL A 190 21.24 -13.64 -20.53
C VAL A 190 21.28 -12.14 -20.22
N GLY A 191 21.94 -11.35 -21.07
CA GLY A 191 22.03 -9.90 -20.91
C GLY A 191 20.66 -9.22 -20.98
N GLU A 192 19.76 -9.70 -21.85
CA GLU A 192 18.40 -9.18 -21.94
C GLU A 192 17.58 -9.50 -20.68
N VAL A 193 17.67 -10.72 -20.15
CA VAL A 193 17.03 -11.11 -18.88
C VAL A 193 17.50 -10.21 -17.74
N LEU A 194 18.80 -9.97 -17.62
CA LEU A 194 19.37 -9.12 -16.57
C LEU A 194 18.94 -7.66 -16.73
N SER A 195 19.01 -7.12 -17.95
CA SER A 195 18.61 -5.73 -18.21
C SER A 195 17.15 -5.44 -17.84
N ARG A 196 16.24 -6.38 -18.13
CA ARG A 196 14.80 -6.27 -17.85
C ARG A 196 14.49 -6.50 -16.37
N SER A 197 15.09 -7.52 -15.76
CA SER A 197 14.87 -7.85 -14.34
C SER A 197 15.63 -6.97 -13.35
N ARG A 198 16.72 -6.32 -13.78
CA ARG A 198 17.67 -5.56 -12.94
C ARG A 198 18.26 -6.38 -11.78
N ALA A 199 18.34 -7.70 -11.95
CA ALA A 199 18.88 -8.62 -10.93
C ALA A 199 20.40 -8.53 -10.77
N ASP A 200 21.09 -7.88 -11.72
CA ASP A 200 22.52 -7.57 -11.71
C ASP A 200 22.84 -6.18 -11.12
N GLN A 201 21.81 -5.39 -10.80
CA GLN A 201 21.97 -4.05 -10.25
C GLN A 201 21.89 -4.07 -8.72
N ILE A 202 22.79 -3.36 -8.06
CA ILE A 202 22.75 -3.18 -6.61
C ILE A 202 21.49 -2.39 -6.24
N LEU A 203 20.75 -2.87 -5.25
CA LEU A 203 19.63 -2.15 -4.66
C LEU A 203 20.14 -1.34 -3.46
N GLU A 204 20.19 -0.02 -3.61
CA GLU A 204 20.57 0.86 -2.51
C GLU A 204 19.47 0.92 -1.45
N THR A 205 19.74 0.35 -0.29
CA THR A 205 18.81 0.34 0.83
C THR A 205 19.54 0.58 2.15
N LYS A 206 18.88 1.32 3.04
CA LYS A 206 19.38 1.53 4.41
C LYS A 206 19.17 0.32 5.31
N ASP A 207 18.32 -0.62 4.89
CA ASP A 207 18.03 -1.82 5.67
C ASP A 207 19.04 -2.93 5.37
N LYS A 208 19.80 -3.33 6.40
CA LYS A 208 20.85 -4.35 6.31
C LYS A 208 20.33 -5.72 5.84
N LEU A 209 19.12 -6.12 6.24
CA LEU A 209 18.54 -7.41 5.85
C LEU A 209 18.16 -7.40 4.37
N ILE A 210 17.52 -6.33 3.89
CA ILE A 210 17.22 -6.20 2.44
C ILE A 210 18.52 -6.13 1.64
N SER A 211 19.53 -5.41 2.13
CA SER A 211 20.83 -5.32 1.47
C SER A 211 21.47 -6.71 1.33
N LYS A 212 21.41 -7.55 2.37
CA LYS A 212 21.90 -8.94 2.30
C LYS A 212 21.15 -9.76 1.24
N LEU A 213 19.83 -9.73 1.23
CA LEU A 213 19.01 -10.45 0.23
C LEU A 213 19.24 -9.93 -1.20
N ALA A 214 19.46 -8.62 -1.36
CA ALA A 214 19.79 -8.02 -2.65
C ALA A 214 21.18 -8.48 -3.15
N LEU A 215 22.16 -8.60 -2.25
CA LEU A 215 23.47 -9.16 -2.58
C LEU A 215 23.39 -10.65 -2.94
N GLU A 216 22.48 -11.40 -2.31
CA GLU A 216 22.23 -12.80 -2.68
C GLU A 216 21.61 -12.91 -4.09
N LEU A 217 20.62 -12.07 -4.42
CA LEU A 217 20.09 -11.98 -5.79
C LEU A 217 21.19 -11.67 -6.81
N LEU A 218 22.06 -10.72 -6.49
CA LEU A 218 23.21 -10.35 -7.33
C LEU A 218 24.18 -11.52 -7.53
N LYS A 219 24.48 -12.28 -6.48
CA LYS A 219 25.34 -13.47 -6.57
C LYS A 219 24.71 -14.56 -7.43
N LEU A 220 23.39 -14.77 -7.30
CA LEU A 220 22.67 -15.75 -8.13
C LEU A 220 22.66 -15.34 -9.60
N SER A 221 22.43 -14.06 -9.91
CA SER A 221 22.47 -13.56 -11.28
C SER A 221 23.87 -13.65 -11.89
N GLN A 222 24.92 -13.36 -11.12
CA GLN A 222 26.32 -13.52 -11.54
C GLN A 222 26.70 -14.99 -11.78
N ARG A 223 26.32 -15.91 -10.88
CA ARG A 223 26.55 -17.35 -11.04
C ARG A 223 25.87 -17.89 -12.30
N TRP A 224 24.62 -17.50 -12.53
CA TRP A 224 23.90 -17.89 -13.74
C TRP A 224 24.60 -17.38 -15.00
N THR A 225 25.12 -16.15 -14.97
CA THR A 225 25.82 -15.55 -16.11
C THR A 225 27.17 -16.20 -16.40
N SER A 226 27.95 -16.52 -15.35
CA SER A 226 29.32 -17.00 -15.51
C SER A 226 29.42 -18.50 -15.80
N SER A 227 28.51 -19.30 -15.26
CA SER A 227 28.60 -20.77 -15.36
C SER A 227 27.35 -21.44 -15.93
N GLY A 228 26.28 -20.69 -16.24
CA GLY A 228 25.01 -21.28 -16.66
C GLY A 228 24.36 -22.16 -15.59
N ALA A 229 24.78 -22.02 -14.32
CA ALA A 229 24.32 -22.87 -13.23
C ALA A 229 22.79 -22.80 -13.07
N GLN A 230 22.20 -23.94 -12.70
CA GLN A 230 20.81 -23.99 -12.28
C GLN A 230 20.67 -23.26 -10.94
N VAL A 231 20.01 -22.10 -10.96
CA VAL A 231 19.76 -21.24 -9.78
C VAL A 231 18.28 -21.21 -9.35
N ASP A 232 17.45 -22.11 -9.88
CA ASP A 232 15.99 -22.07 -9.63
C ASP A 232 15.62 -22.32 -8.18
N LEU A 233 16.29 -23.28 -7.54
CA LEU A 233 16.02 -23.64 -6.14
C LEU A 233 16.44 -22.50 -5.21
N GLU A 234 17.65 -21.99 -5.34
CA GLU A 234 18.12 -20.88 -4.50
C GLU A 234 17.30 -19.60 -4.72
N LEU A 235 16.82 -19.36 -5.94
CA LEU A 235 15.96 -18.22 -6.24
C LEU A 235 14.56 -18.37 -5.62
N ASP A 236 14.04 -19.59 -5.55
CA ASP A 236 12.76 -19.88 -4.90
C ASP A 236 12.82 -19.73 -3.38
N GLU A 237 13.93 -20.17 -2.80
CA GLU A 237 14.26 -19.94 -1.39
C GLU A 237 14.37 -18.44 -1.11
N LEU A 238 15.13 -17.69 -1.92
CA LEU A 238 15.29 -16.24 -1.78
C LEU A 238 13.95 -15.49 -1.87
N LEU A 239 13.10 -15.82 -2.85
CA LEU A 239 11.76 -15.22 -2.96
C LEU A 239 10.86 -15.61 -1.77
N GLY A 240 11.02 -16.83 -1.25
CA GLY A 240 10.37 -17.28 -0.02
C GLY A 240 10.79 -16.44 1.19
N GLU A 241 12.09 -16.18 1.36
CA GLU A 241 12.64 -15.34 2.42
C GLU A 241 12.16 -13.88 2.30
N ILE A 242 12.16 -13.33 1.08
CA ILE A 242 11.62 -11.99 0.81
C ILE A 242 10.15 -11.91 1.23
N ASN A 243 9.35 -12.94 0.91
CA ASN A 243 7.94 -12.99 1.28
C ASN A 243 7.74 -13.16 2.80
N PHE A 244 8.59 -13.94 3.47
CA PHE A 244 8.61 -14.06 4.92
C PHE A 244 8.90 -12.70 5.58
N LEU A 245 9.95 -12.00 5.13
CA LEU A 245 10.31 -10.67 5.62
C LEU A 245 9.17 -9.65 5.35
N ARG A 246 8.45 -9.81 4.24
CA ARG A 246 7.29 -8.99 3.89
C ARG A 246 6.17 -9.15 4.90
N GLU A 247 5.85 -10.38 5.29
CA GLU A 247 4.85 -10.68 6.31
C GLU A 247 5.29 -10.20 7.71
N GLU A 248 6.57 -10.34 8.06
CA GLU A 248 7.12 -9.83 9.32
C GLU A 248 6.99 -8.29 9.40
N ARG A 249 7.36 -7.59 8.33
CA ARG A 249 7.18 -6.13 8.23
C ARG A 249 5.73 -5.72 8.24
N ARG A 250 4.82 -6.53 7.69
CA ARG A 250 3.38 -6.31 7.79
C ARG A 250 2.91 -6.27 9.23
N ARG A 251 3.34 -7.22 10.06
CA ARG A 251 3.00 -7.25 11.49
C ARG A 251 3.53 -6.01 12.23
N LYS A 252 4.78 -5.61 11.95
CA LYS A 252 5.36 -4.38 12.52
C LYS A 252 4.63 -3.12 12.06
N PHE A 253 4.23 -3.07 10.78
CA PHE A 253 3.42 -2.01 10.21
C PHE A 253 2.04 -1.92 10.88
N GLU A 254 1.37 -3.06 11.06
CA GLU A 254 0.06 -3.17 11.71
C GLU A 254 0.11 -2.66 13.16
N LEU A 255 1.10 -3.10 13.94
CA LEU A 255 1.31 -2.64 15.33
C LEU A 255 1.49 -1.11 15.39
N LYS A 256 2.39 -0.59 14.55
CA LYS A 256 2.69 0.84 14.52
C LYS A 256 1.49 1.68 14.08
N LEU A 257 0.77 1.21 13.06
CA LEU A 257 -0.43 1.86 12.57
C LEU A 257 -1.55 1.81 13.60
N GLY A 258 -1.64 0.74 14.41
CA GLY A 258 -2.53 0.66 15.56
C GLY A 258 -2.30 1.78 16.57
N GLY A 259 -1.03 2.07 16.89
CA GLY A 259 -0.67 3.21 17.74
C GLY A 259 -1.02 4.56 17.11
N ILE A 260 -0.71 4.76 15.83
CA ILE A 260 -1.06 5.99 15.09
C ILE A 260 -2.58 6.19 15.08
N ARG A 261 -3.34 5.12 14.82
CA ARG A 261 -4.80 5.11 14.82
C ARG A 261 -5.36 5.52 16.17
N PHE A 262 -4.84 4.95 17.27
CA PHE A 262 -5.26 5.31 18.63
C PHE A 262 -5.03 6.79 18.91
N ILE A 263 -3.85 7.32 18.59
CA ILE A 263 -3.55 8.74 18.75
C ILE A 263 -4.53 9.60 17.94
N HIS A 264 -4.86 9.21 16.71
CA HIS A 264 -5.83 9.95 15.88
C HIS A 264 -7.23 9.93 16.48
N MET A 265 -7.68 8.79 17.01
CA MET A 265 -8.97 8.70 17.71
C MET A 265 -9.03 9.68 18.88
N VAL A 266 -8.00 9.70 19.72
CA VAL A 266 -7.94 10.58 20.90
C VAL A 266 -7.91 12.06 20.49
N VAL A 267 -7.02 12.42 19.57
CA VAL A 267 -6.77 13.82 19.21
C VAL A 267 -7.90 14.44 18.38
N PHE A 268 -8.47 13.70 17.41
CA PHE A 268 -9.43 14.27 16.48
C PHE A 268 -10.88 13.94 16.79
N TYR A 269 -11.15 12.75 17.33
CA TYR A 269 -12.53 12.28 17.54
C TYR A 269 -12.96 12.49 19.00
N LEU A 270 -12.16 12.03 19.97
CA LEU A 270 -12.46 12.23 21.39
C LEU A 270 -12.39 13.71 21.78
N LEU A 271 -11.41 14.47 21.28
CA LEU A 271 -11.37 15.91 21.51
C LEU A 271 -12.60 16.62 20.94
N GLY A 272 -13.09 16.19 19.77
CA GLY A 272 -14.33 16.69 19.18
C GLY A 272 -15.53 16.46 20.10
N TYR A 273 -15.63 15.27 20.69
CA TYR A 273 -16.64 14.95 21.70
C TYR A 273 -16.50 15.82 22.96
N LEU A 274 -15.30 15.95 23.51
CA LEU A 274 -15.03 16.76 24.70
C LEU A 274 -15.40 18.23 24.50
N LEU A 275 -15.18 18.79 23.29
CA LEU A 275 -15.58 20.15 22.97
C LEU A 275 -17.11 20.33 23.02
N VAL A 276 -17.88 19.34 22.58
CA VAL A 276 -19.35 19.36 22.70
C VAL A 276 -19.76 19.33 24.17
N THR A 277 -19.15 18.43 24.97
CA THR A 277 -19.43 18.32 26.40
C THR A 277 -19.08 19.59 27.17
N LEU A 278 -17.92 20.20 26.90
CA LEU A 278 -17.52 21.46 27.52
C LEU A 278 -18.44 22.61 27.14
N SER A 279 -18.91 22.65 25.88
CA SER A 279 -19.90 23.64 25.44
C SER A 279 -21.22 23.49 26.21
N LEU A 280 -21.65 22.26 26.46
CA LEU A 280 -22.86 21.95 27.21
C LEU A 280 -22.71 22.35 28.68
N ILE A 281 -21.61 21.98 29.33
CA ILE A 281 -21.33 22.37 30.73
C ILE A 281 -21.31 23.90 30.87
N ARG A 282 -20.66 24.61 29.94
CA ARG A 282 -20.60 26.07 29.95
C ARG A 282 -21.98 26.69 29.84
N GLN A 283 -22.85 26.13 29.00
CA GLN A 283 -24.21 26.65 28.85
C GLN A 283 -25.07 26.41 30.08
N LEU A 284 -24.99 25.23 30.68
CA LEU A 284 -25.66 24.93 31.95
C LEU A 284 -25.17 25.87 33.07
N ALA A 285 -23.87 26.10 33.17
CA ALA A 285 -23.30 26.99 34.18
C ALA A 285 -23.73 28.46 34.01
N LEU A 286 -24.12 28.89 32.81
CA LEU A 286 -24.63 30.24 32.55
C LEU A 286 -26.14 30.38 32.79
N SER A 287 -26.87 29.26 32.94
CA SER A 287 -28.32 29.27 33.23
C SER A 287 -28.65 29.30 34.72
N TYR A 288 -27.64 29.12 35.59
CA TYR A 288 -27.73 29.29 37.04
C TYR A 288 -27.15 30.64 37.45
#